data_AF-A0A7C2L4Z7-F1
#
_entry.id   AF-A0A7C2L4Z7-F1
#
_cell.length_a   1.000
_cell.length_b   1.000
_cell.length_c   1.000
_cell.angle_alpha   90.00
_cell.angle_beta   90.00
_cell.angle_gamma   90.00
#
_symmetry.space_group_name_H-M   'P 1'
#
loop_
_entity.id
_entity.type
_entity.pdbx_description
1 polymer ?
#
loop_
_entity_poly.entity_id
_entity_poly.type
_entity_poly.pdbx_seq_one_letter_code
_entity_poly.pdbx_strand_id
1 'polypeptide(L)'
;MRTRRFSHGTIRILIALGILLAFVHAARAEVHRFKPTIGYPTFARREPVLRLRPGDIVETETLWGEWYERPGGKWPGEVGPFYIEGAT
;
A
#
# COMPACT_ATOMS: atom_id res chain seq x y z
N MET A 1 -10.79 -9.97 52.59
CA MET A 1 -10.37 -10.01 51.17
C MET A 1 -10.59 -8.62 50.57
N ARG A 2 -9.52 -7.80 50.41
CA ARG A 2 -9.62 -6.38 50.01
C ARG A 2 -9.59 -6.29 48.49
N THR A 3 -10.74 -6.05 47.87
CA THR A 3 -10.85 -5.82 46.42
C THR A 3 -10.10 -4.55 46.04
N ARG A 4 -9.01 -4.68 45.28
CA ARG A 4 -8.30 -3.52 44.71
C ARG A 4 -9.25 -2.78 43.76
N ARG A 5 -9.80 -1.66 44.22
CA ARG A 5 -10.57 -0.74 43.38
C ARG A 5 -9.58 -0.08 42.43
N PHE A 6 -9.63 -0.44 41.15
CA PHE A 6 -8.88 0.28 40.12
C PHE A 6 -9.36 1.73 40.11
N SER A 7 -8.43 2.68 40.17
CA SER A 7 -8.79 4.10 40.09
C SER A 7 -9.23 4.43 38.67
N HIS A 8 -10.15 5.38 38.51
CA HIS A 8 -10.57 5.87 37.19
C HIS A 8 -9.39 6.36 36.33
N GLY A 9 -8.29 6.80 36.97
CA GLY A 9 -7.05 7.17 36.30
C GLY A 9 -6.36 5.99 35.61
N THR A 10 -6.29 4.83 36.27
CA THR A 10 -5.68 3.63 35.68
C THR A 10 -6.46 3.15 34.46
N ILE A 11 -7.79 3.17 34.51
CA ILE A 11 -8.64 2.75 33.38
C ILE A 11 -8.46 3.69 32.18
N ARG A 12 -8.41 5.01 32.39
CA ARG A 12 -8.20 5.98 31.31
C ARG A 12 -6.84 5.82 30.62
N ILE A 13 -5.78 5.56 31.39
CA ILE A 13 -4.44 5.31 30.85
C ILE A 13 -4.44 4.05 29.98
N LEU A 14 -5.07 2.97 30.43
CA LEU A 14 -5.15 1.72 29.66
C LEU A 14 -5.94 1.91 28.36
N ILE A 15 -7.02 2.70 28.37
CA ILE A 15 -7.78 3.04 27.16
C ILE A 15 -6.92 3.86 26.20
N ALA A 16 -6.27 4.92 26.68
CA ALA A 16 -5.40 5.75 25.85
C ALA A 16 -4.25 4.94 25.23
N LEU A 17 -3.65 4.04 26.01
CA LEU A 17 -2.61 3.13 25.54
C LEU A 17 -3.14 2.14 24.50
N GLY A 18 -4.35 1.60 24.70
CA GLY A 18 -5.01 0.72 23.74
C GLY A 18 -5.30 1.41 22.41
N ILE A 19 -5.77 2.67 22.45
CA ILE A 19 -5.98 3.48 21.24
C ILE A 19 -4.65 3.71 20.53
N LEU A 20 -3.60 4.13 21.25
CA LEU A 20 -2.28 4.38 20.66
C LEU A 20 -1.70 3.13 19.99
N LEU A 21 -1.82 1.97 20.62
CA LEU A 21 -1.37 0.68 20.07
C LEU A 21 -2.14 0.29 18.80
N ALA A 22 -3.45 0.55 18.75
CA ALA A 22 -4.25 0.30 17.56
C ALA A 22 -3.81 1.16 16.36
N PHE A 23 -3.44 2.43 16.60
CA PHE A 23 -2.89 3.30 15.56
C PHE A 23 -1.55 2.82 15.02
N VAL A 24 -0.65 2.34 15.89
CA VAL A 24 0.66 1.80 15.45
C VAL A 24 0.48 0.55 14.59
N HIS A 25 -0.50 -0.31 14.90
CA HIS A 25 -0.77 -1.50 14.11
C HIS A 25 -1.35 -1.18 12.72
N ALA A 26 -2.22 -0.16 12.63
CA ALA A 26 -2.79 0.29 11.37
C ALA A 26 -1.77 0.99 10.46
N ALA A 27 -0.73 1.61 11.01
CA ALA A 27 0.29 2.35 10.27
C ALA A 27 1.41 1.47 9.68
N ARG A 28 1.27 0.14 9.70
CA ARG A 28 2.33 -0.75 9.22
C ARG A 28 2.25 -0.90 7.71
N ALA A 29 3.20 -0.27 7.01
CA ALA A 29 3.40 -0.41 5.58
C ALA A 29 3.59 -1.89 5.19
N GLU A 30 2.82 -2.34 4.21
CA GLU A 30 2.98 -3.66 3.60
C GLU A 30 3.90 -3.60 2.38
N VAL A 31 4.70 -4.64 2.17
CA VAL A 31 5.54 -4.78 0.97
C VAL A 31 4.83 -5.69 -0.02
N HIS A 32 4.37 -5.11 -1.12
CA HIS A 32 3.71 -5.82 -2.21
C HIS A 32 4.72 -6.18 -3.29
N ARG A 33 4.86 -7.48 -3.58
CA ARG A 33 5.66 -7.95 -4.72
C ARG A 33 4.77 -8.12 -5.93
N PHE A 34 4.85 -7.17 -6.85
CA PHE A 34 4.01 -7.13 -8.04
C PHE A 34 4.83 -7.49 -9.28
N LYS A 35 4.37 -8.51 -10.03
CA LYS A 35 4.94 -8.86 -11.32
C LYS A 35 3.99 -8.41 -12.44
N PRO A 36 4.36 -7.43 -13.28
CA PRO A 36 3.50 -6.97 -14.35
C PRO A 36 3.34 -8.05 -15.42
N THR A 37 2.10 -8.26 -15.87
CA THR A 37 1.75 -9.20 -16.96
C THR A 37 1.17 -8.51 -18.18
N ILE A 38 0.77 -7.24 -18.04
CA ILE A 38 0.16 -6.42 -19.09
C ILE A 38 0.82 -5.04 -19.05
N GLY A 39 1.25 -4.56 -20.21
CA GLY A 39 1.69 -3.18 -20.41
C GLY A 39 0.61 -2.36 -21.09
N TYR A 40 0.24 -1.24 -20.46
CA TYR A 40 -0.75 -0.34 -21.04
C TYR A 40 -0.10 0.69 -21.96
N PRO A 41 -0.61 0.90 -23.19
CA PRO A 41 0.04 1.77 -24.16
C PRO A 41 -0.10 3.27 -23.83
N THR A 42 -0.97 3.63 -22.89
CA THR A 42 -1.25 5.03 -22.51
C THR A 42 -1.87 5.12 -21.12
N PHE A 43 -1.72 6.28 -20.47
CA PHE A 43 -2.38 6.60 -19.21
C PHE A 43 -3.88 6.84 -19.42
N ALA A 44 -4.72 6.02 -18.78
CA ALA A 44 -6.16 6.18 -18.79
C ALA A 44 -6.78 5.54 -17.54
N ARG A 45 -8.03 5.91 -17.25
CA ARG A 45 -8.80 5.34 -16.13
C ARG A 45 -9.17 3.88 -16.45
N ARG A 46 -8.71 2.95 -15.63
CA ARG A 46 -8.92 1.49 -15.77
C ARG A 46 -9.11 0.86 -14.40
N GLU A 47 -9.58 -0.38 -14.38
CA GLU A 47 -9.55 -1.18 -13.16
C GLU A 47 -8.10 -1.31 -12.68
N PRO A 48 -7.80 -1.01 -11.41
CA PRO A 48 -6.44 -1.09 -10.90
C PRO A 48 -5.96 -2.53 -10.86
N VAL A 49 -4.69 -2.71 -11.24
CA VAL A 49 -4.03 -4.02 -11.16
C VAL A 49 -3.53 -4.33 -9.75
N LEU A 50 -3.45 -3.31 -8.89
CA LEU A 50 -3.12 -3.42 -7.47
C LEU A 50 -3.76 -2.26 -6.70
N ARG A 51 -4.29 -2.54 -5.51
CA ARG A 51 -4.82 -1.53 -4.58
C ARG A 51 -3.91 -1.46 -3.37
N LEU A 52 -3.58 -0.24 -2.95
CA LEU A 52 -2.55 0.06 -1.96
C LEU A 52 -3.09 1.01 -0.91
N ARG A 53 -2.56 0.90 0.30
CA ARG A 53 -2.75 1.89 1.36
C ARG A 53 -1.63 2.93 1.31
N PRO A 54 -1.88 4.18 1.74
CA PRO A 54 -0.82 5.15 1.94
C PRO A 54 0.29 4.59 2.85
N GLY A 55 1.53 4.65 2.37
CA GLY A 55 2.71 4.14 3.08
C GLY A 55 3.14 2.73 2.67
N ASP A 56 2.31 1.96 1.97
CA ASP A 56 2.72 0.67 1.41
C ASP A 56 3.90 0.82 0.42
N ILE A 57 4.69 -0.24 0.28
CA ILE A 57 5.83 -0.33 -0.64
C ILE A 57 5.47 -1.31 -1.75
N VAL A 58 5.77 -0.94 -3.00
CA VAL A 58 5.66 -1.85 -4.14
C VAL A 58 7.05 -2.19 -4.66
N GLU A 59 7.42 -3.47 -4.57
CA GLU A 59 8.53 -4.04 -5.29
C GLU A 59 8.00 -4.56 -6.63
N THR A 60 8.38 -3.92 -7.74
CA THR A 60 7.95 -4.31 -9.09
C THR A 60 9.11 -4.23 -10.07
N GLU A 61 9.02 -5.02 -11.13
CA GLU A 61 9.81 -4.85 -12.34
C GLU A 61 9.08 -3.91 -13.30
N THR A 62 9.82 -3.29 -14.23
CA THR A 62 9.25 -2.63 -15.40
C THR A 62 9.09 -3.65 -16.54
N LEU A 63 8.27 -3.32 -17.54
CA LEU A 63 8.18 -4.13 -18.74
C LEU A 63 9.35 -3.79 -19.67
N TRP A 64 10.13 -4.81 -20.02
CA TRP A 64 11.19 -4.70 -21.02
C TRP A 64 10.70 -5.20 -22.37
N GLY A 65 11.29 -4.70 -23.45
CA GLY A 65 10.98 -5.16 -24.80
C GLY A 65 11.72 -4.39 -25.87
N GLU A 66 11.31 -4.62 -27.11
CA GLU A 66 12.00 -4.15 -28.31
C GLU A 66 12.34 -2.66 -28.31
N TRP A 67 11.48 -1.83 -27.70
CA TRP A 67 11.71 -0.39 -27.56
C TRP A 67 13.10 -0.03 -27.03
N TYR A 68 13.63 -0.87 -26.13
CA TYR A 68 14.94 -0.66 -25.50
C TYR A 68 16.07 -1.44 -26.18
N GLU A 69 15.73 -2.37 -27.07
CA GLU A 69 16.71 -3.27 -27.70
C GLU A 69 17.12 -2.79 -29.09
N ARG A 70 16.24 -2.08 -29.81
CA ARG A 70 16.50 -1.64 -31.18
C ARG A 70 15.79 -0.34 -31.56
N PRO A 71 16.37 0.48 -32.46
CA PRO A 71 15.67 1.62 -33.05
C PRO A 71 14.35 1.19 -33.72
N GLY A 72 13.27 1.90 -33.39
CA GLY A 72 11.93 1.62 -33.92
C GLY A 72 11.20 0.43 -33.27
N GLY A 73 11.74 -0.15 -32.19
CA GLY A 73 11.08 -1.24 -31.46
C GLY A 73 9.74 -0.82 -30.84
N LYS A 74 8.85 -1.79 -30.61
CA LYS A 74 7.53 -1.54 -30.02
C LYS A 74 7.62 -1.19 -28.52
N TRP A 75 6.90 -0.14 -28.12
CA TRP A 75 6.73 0.23 -26.70
C TRP A 75 6.08 -0.92 -25.90
N PRO A 76 6.71 -1.40 -24.80
CA PRO A 76 6.18 -2.50 -24.00
C PRO A 76 4.97 -2.11 -23.14
N GLY A 77 4.71 -0.82 -22.93
CA GLY A 77 3.60 -0.32 -22.13
C GLY A 77 3.96 0.00 -20.68
N GLU A 78 3.05 0.70 -20.01
CA GLU A 78 3.16 1.12 -18.62
C GLU A 78 2.72 0.02 -17.64
N VAL A 79 3.37 -0.02 -16.49
CA VAL A 79 2.99 -0.86 -15.34
C VAL A 79 1.97 -0.11 -14.49
N GLY A 80 0.78 -0.70 -14.29
CA GLY A 80 -0.30 -0.09 -13.50
C GLY A 80 -1.66 -0.24 -14.19
N PRO A 81 -2.67 0.58 -13.86
CA PRO A 81 -2.63 1.60 -12.80
C PRO A 81 -2.70 0.96 -11.40
N PHE A 82 -1.99 1.57 -10.46
CA PHE A 82 -2.15 1.26 -9.04
C PHE A 82 -3.15 2.24 -8.43
N TYR A 83 -4.06 1.72 -7.61
CA TYR A 83 -5.00 2.54 -6.84
C TYR A 83 -4.45 2.77 -5.44
N ILE A 84 -4.48 4.01 -4.98
CA ILE A 84 -4.10 4.38 -3.61
C ILE A 84 -5.34 4.83 -2.87
N GLU A 85 -5.63 4.22 -1.73
CA GLU A 85 -6.77 4.59 -0.89
C GLU A 85 -6.69 6.05 -0.46
N GLY A 86 -7.80 6.77 -0.64
CA GLY A 86 -7.91 8.19 -0.26
C GLY A 86 -7.22 9.18 -1.19
N ALA A 87 -6.58 8.75 -2.28
CA ALA A 87 -6.11 9.65 -3.32
C ALA A 87 -7.31 10.18 -4.14
N THR A 88 -7.52 11.51 -4.14
CA THR A 88 -8.62 12.21 -4.82
C THR A 88 -8.13 13.41 -5.60
#